data_AF-A0A183IXT0-F1
#
_entry.id   AF-A0A183IXT0-F1
#
_cell.length_a   1.000
_cell.length_b   1.000
_cell.length_c   1.000
_cell.angle_alpha   90.00
_cell.angle_beta   90.00
_cell.angle_gamma   90.00
#
_symmetry.space_group_name_H-M   'P 1'
#
loop_
_entity.id
_entity.type
_entity.pdbx_description
1 polymer ?
#
loop_
_entity_poly.entity_id
_entity_poly.type
_entity_poly.pdbx_seq_one_letter_code
_entity_poly.pdbx_strand_id
1 'polypeptide(L)'
;LITPPYLSAVPSVYYYRLTPVDRFLIIASDGFWELMGPEKAVRIVRDHMTGVQTLSPYVRSANANVRQILRELLIRKKGESKRPIDANCATHLIRQALGEDVLSQIQYANLAATLSLREGAARAYRDDITVTVVYFDSETLKSDSTALIHGKELL
;
A
#
# COMPACT_ATOMS: atom_id res chain seq x y z
N LEU A 1 -44.66 -14.84 -9.60
CA LEU A 1 -43.29 -15.12 -10.09
C LEU A 1 -42.33 -14.79 -8.95
N ILE A 2 -41.92 -15.80 -8.19
CA ILE A 2 -40.89 -15.69 -7.14
C ILE A 2 -39.97 -16.87 -7.41
N THR A 3 -38.85 -16.66 -8.10
CA THR A 3 -37.92 -17.72 -8.49
C THR A 3 -36.57 -17.50 -7.80
N PRO A 4 -36.43 -17.94 -6.53
CA PRO A 4 -35.13 -18.08 -5.88
C PRO A 4 -34.28 -19.16 -6.59
N PRO A 5 -32.93 -19.15 -6.45
CA PRO A 5 -32.14 -18.40 -5.47
C PRO A 5 -31.63 -17.02 -5.96
N TYR A 6 -31.66 -16.03 -5.06
CA TYR A 6 -31.24 -14.64 -5.33
C TYR A 6 -29.79 -14.31 -4.92
N LEU A 7 -29.20 -15.14 -4.05
CA LEU A 7 -27.86 -14.94 -3.51
C LEU A 7 -27.07 -16.24 -3.63
N SER A 8 -25.80 -16.11 -4.00
CA SER A 8 -24.84 -17.20 -4.04
C SER A 8 -23.54 -16.74 -3.39
N ALA A 9 -22.88 -17.64 -2.66
CA ALA A 9 -21.55 -17.42 -2.09
C ALA A 9 -20.42 -17.79 -3.07
N VAL A 10 -20.76 -18.09 -4.33
CA VAL A 10 -19.75 -18.36 -5.37
C VAL A 10 -19.00 -17.05 -5.69
N PRO A 11 -17.68 -16.98 -5.49
CA PRO A 11 -16.92 -15.78 -5.77
C PRO A 11 -16.64 -15.63 -7.26
N SER A 12 -16.40 -14.39 -7.68
CA SER A 12 -15.76 -14.11 -8.97
C SER A 12 -14.26 -14.36 -8.86
N VAL A 13 -13.72 -15.23 -9.71
CA VAL A 13 -12.29 -15.60 -9.70
C VAL A 13 -11.56 -14.89 -10.83
N TYR A 14 -10.47 -14.20 -10.50
CA TYR A 14 -9.60 -13.52 -11.44
C TYR A 14 -8.17 -14.05 -11.32
N TYR A 15 -7.53 -14.29 -12.46
CA TYR A 15 -6.13 -14.69 -12.53
C TYR A 15 -5.30 -13.54 -13.11
N TYR A 16 -4.25 -13.16 -12.38
CA TYR A 16 -3.27 -12.19 -12.85
C TYR A 16 -1.86 -12.73 -12.58
N ARG A 17 -1.04 -12.77 -13.63
CA ARG A 17 0.35 -13.19 -13.52
C ARG A 17 1.22 -11.98 -13.22
N LEU A 18 1.85 -11.99 -12.04
CA LEU A 18 2.75 -10.93 -11.62
C LEU A 18 3.93 -10.78 -12.59
N THR A 19 4.30 -9.53 -12.81
CA THR A 19 5.43 -9.11 -13.63
C THR A 19 6.46 -8.37 -12.78
N PRO A 20 7.72 -8.25 -13.22
CA PRO A 20 8.73 -7.48 -12.48
C PRO A 20 8.40 -6.01 -12.22
N VAL A 21 7.46 -5.43 -12.97
CA VAL A 21 7.02 -4.04 -12.77
C VAL A 21 5.97 -3.91 -11.67
N ASP A 22 5.32 -5.01 -11.27
CA ASP A 22 4.35 -5.03 -10.19
C ASP A 22 5.08 -4.92 -8.84
N ARG A 23 4.64 -3.98 -8.00
CA ARG A 23 5.34 -3.63 -6.75
C ARG A 23 4.54 -3.97 -5.50
N PHE A 24 3.22 -3.88 -5.57
CA PHE A 24 2.34 -4.14 -4.44
C PHE A 24 0.91 -4.43 -4.89
N LEU A 25 0.11 -4.98 -3.96
CA LEU A 25 -1.33 -5.16 -4.05
C LEU A 25 -1.99 -4.57 -2.80
N ILE A 26 -3.07 -3.82 -2.98
CA ILE A 26 -3.92 -3.32 -1.88
C ILE A 26 -5.20 -4.13 -1.88
N ILE A 27 -5.51 -4.77 -0.75
CA ILE A 27 -6.79 -5.42 -0.48
C ILE A 27 -7.42 -4.67 0.67
N ALA A 28 -8.66 -4.21 0.51
CA ALA A 28 -9.36 -3.49 1.56
C ALA A 28 -10.88 -3.70 1.48
N SER A 29 -11.56 -3.50 2.61
CA SER A 29 -13.03 -3.48 2.67
C SER A 29 -13.61 -2.25 1.96
N ASP A 30 -14.89 -2.31 1.63
CA ASP A 30 -15.68 -1.18 1.11
C ASP A 30 -15.58 0.07 1.98
N GLY A 31 -15.65 -0.07 3.31
CA GLY A 31 -15.48 1.06 4.24
C GLY A 31 -14.18 1.85 4.05
N PHE A 32 -13.13 1.25 3.48
CA PHE A 32 -11.93 1.99 3.06
C PHE A 32 -12.13 2.70 1.71
N TRP A 33 -12.65 1.99 0.70
CA TRP A 33 -12.81 2.49 -0.66
C TRP A 33 -13.89 3.56 -0.81
N GLU A 34 -14.85 3.63 0.11
CA GLU A 34 -15.81 4.73 0.22
C GLU A 34 -15.12 6.07 0.58
N LEU A 35 -14.01 6.01 1.33
CA LEU A 35 -13.27 7.20 1.81
C LEU A 35 -12.05 7.52 0.94
N MET A 36 -11.56 6.57 0.14
CA MET A 36 -10.29 6.68 -0.57
C MET A 36 -10.41 6.19 -2.01
N GLY A 37 -10.16 7.08 -2.97
CA GLY A 37 -10.06 6.70 -4.39
C GLY A 37 -8.83 5.81 -4.68
N PRO A 38 -8.94 4.84 -5.61
CA PRO A 38 -7.87 3.89 -5.92
C PRO A 38 -6.56 4.57 -6.35
N GLU A 39 -6.63 5.63 -7.15
CA GLU A 39 -5.44 6.37 -7.61
C GLU A 39 -4.73 7.07 -6.44
N LYS A 40 -5.50 7.61 -5.49
CA LYS A 40 -4.97 8.26 -4.29
C LYS A 40 -4.30 7.22 -3.38
N ALA A 41 -4.94 6.08 -3.16
CA ALA A 41 -4.38 4.97 -2.39
C ALA A 41 -3.04 4.49 -2.98
N VAL A 42 -3.00 4.23 -4.29
CA VAL A 42 -1.79 3.80 -5.02
C VAL A 42 -0.68 4.84 -4.90
N ARG A 43 -0.99 6.13 -5.03
CA ARG A 43 -0.01 7.22 -4.84
C ARG A 43 0.57 7.24 -3.42
N ILE A 44 -0.29 7.11 -2.41
CA ILE A 44 0.14 7.08 -1.00
C ILE A 44 1.06 5.89 -0.74
N VAL A 45 0.70 4.68 -1.20
CA VAL A 45 1.56 3.50 -1.03
C VAL A 45 2.91 3.69 -1.74
N ARG A 46 2.90 4.18 -2.99
CA ARG A 46 4.13 4.45 -3.75
C ARG A 46 5.04 5.44 -3.02
N ASP A 47 4.47 6.52 -2.49
CA ASP A 47 5.23 7.55 -1.79
C ASP A 47 5.76 7.02 -0.45
N HIS A 48 4.93 6.25 0.27
CA HIS A 48 5.32 5.51 1.48
C HIS A 48 6.50 4.56 1.22
N MET A 49 6.47 3.74 0.17
CA MET A 49 7.57 2.85 -0.22
C MET A 49 8.88 3.61 -0.50
N THR A 50 8.80 4.82 -1.05
CA THR A 50 9.99 5.63 -1.34
C THR A 50 10.55 6.29 -0.08
N GLY A 51 9.67 6.70 0.83
CA GLY A 51 10.02 7.44 2.04
C GLY A 51 10.31 6.58 3.27
N VAL A 52 9.82 5.34 3.35
CA VAL A 52 9.91 4.49 4.56
C VAL A 52 11.34 4.28 5.03
N GLN A 53 12.29 4.16 4.10
CA GLN A 53 13.72 4.08 4.41
C GLN A 53 14.23 5.27 5.22
N THR A 54 13.62 6.45 5.11
CA THR A 54 14.04 7.64 5.84
C THR A 54 13.68 7.59 7.33
N LEU A 55 12.77 6.70 7.74
CA LEU A 55 12.37 6.55 9.14
C LEU A 55 13.53 6.10 10.03
N SER A 56 14.40 5.22 9.53
CA SER A 56 15.60 4.78 10.24
C SER A 56 16.83 5.58 9.78
N PRO A 57 17.82 5.82 10.65
CA PRO A 57 19.12 6.34 10.24
C PRO A 57 19.77 5.48 9.16
N TYR A 58 20.59 6.10 8.30
CA TYR A 58 21.35 5.34 7.29
C TYR A 58 22.43 4.51 7.98
N VAL A 59 22.45 3.21 7.70
CA VAL A 59 23.49 2.29 8.15
C VAL A 59 24.21 1.77 6.92
N ARG A 60 25.53 1.99 6.87
CA ARG A 60 26.35 1.45 5.77
C ARG A 60 26.41 -0.06 5.86
N SER A 61 26.26 -0.76 4.73
CA SER A 61 26.59 -2.18 4.68
C SER A 61 28.12 -2.37 4.79
N ALA A 62 28.56 -3.37 5.56
CA ALA A 62 29.95 -3.55 5.97
C ALA A 62 30.95 -3.62 4.79
N ASN A 63 30.49 -4.13 3.63
CA ASN A 63 31.31 -4.34 2.43
C ASN A 63 30.82 -3.50 1.23
N ALA A 64 30.07 -2.42 1.47
CA ALA A 64 29.51 -1.62 0.37
C ALA A 64 30.57 -0.76 -0.32
N ASN A 65 30.60 -0.83 -1.65
CA ASN A 65 31.41 0.05 -2.48
C ASN A 65 30.88 1.50 -2.42
N VAL A 66 31.75 2.50 -2.61
CA VAL A 66 31.37 3.93 -2.62
C VAL A 66 30.23 4.20 -3.62
N ARG A 67 30.26 3.54 -4.79
CA ARG A 67 29.19 3.64 -5.79
C ARG A 67 27.85 3.14 -5.27
N GLN A 68 27.86 2.06 -4.47
CA GLN A 68 26.65 1.52 -3.87
C GLN A 68 26.12 2.45 -2.78
N ILE A 69 27.00 2.93 -1.90
CA ILE A 69 26.67 3.92 -0.87
C ILE A 69 26.03 5.17 -1.50
N LEU A 70 26.63 5.69 -2.57
CA LEU A 70 26.09 6.86 -3.28
C LEU A 70 24.68 6.60 -3.82
N ARG A 71 24.43 5.41 -4.40
CA ARG A 71 23.09 5.04 -4.89
C ARG A 71 22.08 4.98 -3.75
N GLU A 72 22.42 4.33 -2.64
CA GLU A 72 21.55 4.24 -1.46
C GLU A 72 21.22 5.63 -0.91
N LEU A 73 22.22 6.51 -0.78
CA LEU A 73 22.03 7.89 -0.33
C LEU A 73 21.18 8.73 -1.28
N LEU A 74 21.34 8.57 -2.61
CA LEU A 74 20.52 9.28 -3.60
C LEU A 74 19.05 8.84 -3.52
N ILE A 75 18.80 7.54 -3.33
CA ILE A 75 17.44 7.01 -3.14
C ILE A 75 16.84 7.60 -1.86
N ARG A 76 17.60 7.63 -0.75
CA ARG A 76 17.16 8.21 0.52
C ARG A 76 16.87 9.71 0.42
N LYS A 77 17.75 10.48 -0.24
CA LYS A 77 17.54 11.91 -0.49
C LYS A 77 16.25 12.17 -1.27
N LYS A 78 15.95 11.33 -2.27
CA LYS A 78 14.67 11.40 -2.99
C LYS A 78 13.47 11.06 -2.10
N GLY A 79 13.64 10.14 -1.16
CA GLY A 79 12.61 9.73 -0.19
C GLY A 79 12.36 10.74 0.93
N GLU A 80 13.27 11.67 1.16
CA GLU A 80 13.19 12.66 2.26
C GLU A 80 11.96 13.56 2.14
N SER A 81 11.63 14.01 0.93
CA SER A 81 10.42 14.79 0.67
C SER A 81 9.12 13.99 0.81
N LYS A 82 9.22 12.66 0.95
CA LYS A 82 8.09 11.73 1.05
C LYS A 82 8.12 10.93 2.36
N ARG A 83 8.83 11.43 3.37
CA ARG A 83 8.94 10.76 4.67
C ARG A 83 7.54 10.48 5.23
N PRO A 84 7.15 9.20 5.40
CA PRO A 84 5.85 8.88 5.96
C PRO A 84 5.83 9.18 7.46
N ILE A 85 4.63 9.38 8.00
CA ILE A 85 4.41 9.52 9.45
C ILE A 85 4.43 8.15 10.13
N ASP A 86 3.78 7.17 9.50
CA ASP A 86 3.60 5.83 10.06
C ASP A 86 4.57 4.84 9.43
N ALA A 87 5.15 3.95 10.24
CA ALA A 87 6.01 2.86 9.75
C ALA A 87 5.24 1.82 8.94
N ASN A 88 4.01 1.48 9.38
CA ASN A 88 3.13 0.57 8.67
C ASN A 88 2.33 1.33 7.60
N CYS A 89 2.39 0.87 6.35
CA CYS A 89 1.70 1.48 5.23
C CYS A 89 0.17 1.39 5.34
N ALA A 90 -0.38 0.29 5.84
CA ALA A 90 -1.82 0.15 6.04
C ALA A 90 -2.33 1.14 7.09
N THR A 91 -1.60 1.34 8.19
CA THR A 91 -1.90 2.38 9.17
C THR A 91 -1.86 3.77 8.54
N HIS A 92 -0.86 4.02 7.67
CA HIS A 92 -0.76 5.28 6.96
C HIS A 92 -1.96 5.53 6.03
N LEU A 93 -2.42 4.51 5.30
CA LEU A 93 -3.60 4.58 4.45
C LEU A 93 -4.87 4.88 5.25
N ILE A 94 -5.08 4.17 6.36
CA ILE A 94 -6.26 4.39 7.22
C ILE A 94 -6.24 5.80 7.82
N ARG A 95 -5.07 6.29 8.27
CA ARG A 95 -4.91 7.67 8.76
C ARG A 95 -5.29 8.69 7.69
N GLN A 96 -4.85 8.48 6.45
CA GLN A 96 -5.14 9.38 5.32
C GLN A 96 -6.60 9.29 4.87
N ALA A 97 -7.24 8.13 4.99
CA ALA A 97 -8.66 7.94 4.69
C ALA A 97 -9.56 8.63 5.72
N LEU A 98 -9.24 8.51 7.01
CA LEU A 98 -10.04 9.10 8.09
C LEU A 98 -9.74 10.59 8.34
N GLY A 99 -8.54 11.05 7.99
CA GLY A 99 -8.10 12.42 8.26
C GLY A 99 -8.53 13.45 7.22
N GLU A 100 -8.80 13.00 6.00
CA GLU A 100 -9.03 13.77 4.77
C GLU A 100 -8.05 14.94 4.48
N ASP A 101 -7.71 15.10 3.20
CA ASP A 101 -6.82 16.12 2.62
C ASP A 101 -5.32 16.12 3.02
N VAL A 102 -4.50 16.56 2.06
CA VAL A 102 -3.03 16.45 2.00
C VAL A 102 -2.33 17.68 2.62
N LEU A 103 -3.08 18.72 2.99
CA LEU A 103 -2.52 20.01 3.40
C LEU A 103 -3.32 20.65 4.54
N SER A 104 -3.09 20.29 5.82
CA SER A 104 -3.27 21.21 6.98
C SER A 104 -3.22 20.50 8.35
N GLN A 105 -3.10 21.32 9.41
CA GLN A 105 -3.34 20.96 10.82
C GLN A 105 -4.75 20.38 11.08
N ILE A 106 -5.68 20.53 10.13
CA ILE A 106 -7.07 20.07 10.22
C ILE A 106 -7.14 18.52 10.15
N GLN A 107 -6.16 17.88 9.50
CA GLN A 107 -6.12 16.41 9.37
C GLN A 107 -6.19 15.69 10.74
N TYR A 108 -5.44 16.18 11.72
CA TYR A 108 -5.43 15.57 13.06
C TYR A 108 -6.71 15.86 13.84
N ALA A 109 -7.34 17.01 13.61
CA ALA A 109 -8.61 17.35 14.25
C ALA A 109 -9.75 16.45 13.74
N ASN A 110 -9.83 16.25 12.42
CA ASN A 110 -10.82 15.36 11.80
C ASN A 110 -10.60 13.91 12.23
N LEU A 111 -9.35 13.43 12.18
CA LEU A 111 -9.00 12.10 12.64
C LEU A 111 -9.38 11.88 14.11
N ALA A 112 -9.04 12.84 14.99
CA ALA A 112 -9.36 12.77 16.40
C ALA A 112 -10.88 12.79 16.64
N ALA A 113 -11.63 13.63 15.92
CA ALA A 113 -13.09 13.69 16.01
C ALA A 113 -13.73 12.36 15.59
N THR A 114 -13.30 11.78 14.47
CA THR A 114 -13.82 10.50 13.96
C THR A 114 -13.48 9.33 14.88
N LEU A 115 -12.28 9.32 15.47
CA LEU A 115 -11.88 8.26 16.41
C LEU A 115 -12.51 8.42 17.80
N SER A 116 -12.92 9.63 18.18
CA SER A 116 -13.51 9.92 19.49
C SER A 116 -15.04 9.78 19.51
N LEU A 117 -15.66 9.31 18.42
CA LEU A 117 -17.10 9.04 18.37
C LEU A 117 -17.49 7.99 19.42
N ARG A 118 -18.61 8.22 20.11
CA ARG A 118 -19.13 7.31 21.14
C ARG A 118 -19.56 5.98 20.53
N GLU A 119 -19.47 4.93 21.33
CA GLU A 119 -19.98 3.60 20.97
C GLU A 119 -21.47 3.70 20.58
N GLY A 120 -21.83 3.11 19.43
CA GLY A 120 -23.16 3.20 18.82
C GLY A 120 -23.34 4.32 17.79
N ALA A 121 -22.64 5.45 17.92
CA ALA A 121 -22.65 6.52 16.90
C ALA A 121 -21.65 6.26 15.78
N ALA A 122 -20.56 5.54 16.05
CA ALA A 122 -19.47 5.32 15.08
C ALA A 122 -19.96 4.68 13.76
N ARG A 123 -20.86 3.70 13.82
CA ARG A 123 -21.43 3.05 12.61
C ARG A 123 -22.29 3.97 11.74
N ALA A 124 -22.77 5.09 12.29
CA ALA A 124 -23.48 6.10 11.50
C ALA A 124 -22.52 6.97 10.68
N TYR A 125 -21.23 7.00 11.04
CA TYR A 125 -20.21 7.84 10.41
C TYR A 125 -19.17 7.05 9.61
N ARG A 126 -18.91 5.78 9.97
CA ARG A 126 -17.97 4.90 9.24
C ARG A 126 -18.33 3.43 9.39
N ASP A 127 -18.01 2.64 8.38
CA ASP A 127 -18.04 1.18 8.46
C ASP A 127 -16.71 0.61 8.99
N ASP A 128 -16.64 -0.72 9.10
CA ASP A 128 -15.45 -1.45 9.47
C ASP A 128 -14.38 -1.33 8.36
N ILE A 129 -13.24 -0.74 8.71
CA ILE A 129 -12.12 -0.50 7.79
C ILE A 129 -11.06 -1.57 8.00
N THR A 130 -10.82 -2.38 6.97
CA THR A 130 -9.72 -3.34 6.91
C THR A 130 -8.86 -3.05 5.69
N VAL A 131 -7.55 -2.95 5.86
CA VAL A 131 -6.60 -2.70 4.77
C VAL A 131 -5.40 -3.63 4.92
N THR A 132 -5.05 -4.33 3.84
CA THR A 132 -3.86 -5.16 3.70
C THR A 132 -3.05 -4.69 2.50
N VAL A 133 -1.77 -4.40 2.72
CA VAL A 133 -0.82 -4.04 1.65
C VAL A 133 0.20 -5.16 1.53
N VAL A 134 0.21 -5.82 0.38
CA VAL A 134 1.15 -6.90 0.06
C VAL A 134 2.23 -6.33 -0.85
N TYR A 135 3.51 -6.46 -0.47
CA TYR A 135 4.64 -6.04 -1.30
C TYR A 135 5.21 -7.23 -2.08
N PHE A 136 5.57 -6.98 -3.33
CA PHE A 136 6.21 -7.98 -4.18
C PHE A 136 7.70 -7.70 -4.31
N ASP A 137 8.51 -8.75 -4.27
CA ASP A 137 9.94 -8.65 -4.54
C ASP A 137 10.20 -8.76 -6.05
N SER A 138 10.46 -7.62 -6.68
CA SER A 138 10.73 -7.56 -8.12
C SER A 138 11.97 -8.37 -8.54
N GLU A 139 12.93 -8.63 -7.67
CA GLU A 139 14.12 -9.43 -8.06
C GLU A 139 13.75 -10.91 -8.23
N THR A 140 12.93 -11.46 -7.32
CA THR A 140 12.41 -12.83 -7.44
C THR A 140 11.52 -13.02 -8.67
N LEU A 141 10.74 -12.00 -9.03
CA LEU A 141 9.88 -12.04 -10.22
C LEU A 141 10.68 -11.99 -11.54
N LYS A 142 11.85 -11.35 -11.55
CA LYS A 142 12.75 -11.36 -12.72
C LYS A 142 13.35 -12.74 -12.94
N SER A 143 13.80 -13.42 -11.88
CA SER A 143 14.41 -14.75 -11.99
C SER A 143 13.44 -15.79 -12.55
N ASP A 144 12.18 -15.75 -12.13
CA ASP A 144 11.13 -16.66 -12.63
C ASP A 144 10.79 -16.39 -14.09
N SER A 145 10.83 -15.12 -14.51
CA SER A 145 10.63 -14.74 -15.90
C SER A 145 11.75 -15.28 -16.78
N THR A 146 13.01 -15.21 -16.34
CA THR A 146 14.17 -15.75 -17.08
C THR A 146 14.18 -17.27 -17.15
N ALA A 147 13.78 -17.97 -16.09
CA ALA A 147 13.69 -19.44 -16.08
C ALA A 147 12.67 -19.97 -17.12
N LEU A 148 11.58 -19.24 -17.33
CA LEU A 148 10.53 -19.62 -18.29
C LEU A 148 10.88 -19.29 -19.75
N ILE A 149 11.78 -18.33 -19.98
CA ILE A 149 12.29 -18.06 -21.34
C ILE A 149 13.24 -19.19 -21.76
N HIS A 150 14.10 -19.65 -20.86
CA HIS A 150 15.01 -20.78 -21.12
C HIS A 150 14.29 -22.12 -21.27
N GLY A 151 13.17 -22.32 -20.56
CA GLY A 151 12.32 -23.52 -20.72
C GLY A 151 11.51 -23.58 -22.03
N LYS A 152 11.46 -22.49 -22.81
CA LYS A 152 10.76 -22.43 -24.10
C LYS A 152 11.65 -22.65 -25.33
N GLU A 153 12.98 -22.68 -25.17
CA GLU A 153 13.93 -23.02 -26.26
C GLU A 153 14.20 -24.53 -26.39
N LEU A 154 13.56 -25.37 -25.57
CA LEU A 154 13.72 -26.83 -25.57
C LEU A 154 12.48 -27.61 -26.07
N LEU A 155 11.59 -26.95 -26.82
CA LEU A 155 10.52 -27.56 -27.61
C LEU A 155 10.51 -26.94 -29.01
#